data_AF-A0A0R1RZN2-F1
#
_entry.id   AF-A0A0R1RZN2-F1
#
_cell.length_a   1.000
_cell.length_b   1.000
_cell.length_c   1.000
_cell.angle_alpha   90.00
_cell.angle_beta   90.00
_cell.angle_gamma   90.00
#
_symmetry.space_group_name_H-M   'P 1'
#
loop_
_entity.id
_entity.type
_entity.pdbx_description
1 polymer ?
#
loop_
_entity_poly.entity_id
_entity_poly.type
_entity_poly.pdbx_seq_one_letter_code
_entity_poly.pdbx_strand_id
1 'polypeptide(L)'
;MSWCGAKQREEQDKRRRKELKSRLTKKAAKVLFDSLKVSASEKDVENAWRKIFVQYYIDNGKEDYQISSENNVDGFIYTNSGSILFALKILLEFKYDTDLTKTYDRARITCQVVHYMKKFKDSSTAQMPTVIVGADEDQSFILLASNFYKYLDGDYNWNVAPSSAYKEDLELMKDLQDDANLSVYPFQFVGGNLDERYNSLLDLFDTIDSITQEDGEKTFKVKVSDSTIVGMFDEFNNIAFKEPNKIEPVQAVNMFMHMLTSKNDDEYYFIPRNRNLYHLPNDQKVKVFGVKLEAYLNHYDRNFTSKEIDMLLS
;
A
#
# COMPACT_ATOMS: atom_id res chain seq x y z
N MET A 1 20.28 11.23 -25.86
CA MET A 1 19.16 10.28 -26.01
C MET A 1 18.09 10.37 -24.89
N SER A 2 18.17 11.28 -23.91
CA SER A 2 17.33 11.26 -22.70
C SER A 2 16.05 12.13 -22.76
N TRP A 3 15.92 13.07 -23.71
CA TRP A 3 14.80 14.03 -23.75
C TRP A 3 13.48 13.45 -24.31
N CYS A 4 13.55 12.40 -25.14
CA CYS A 4 12.36 11.79 -25.76
C CYS A 4 11.57 10.91 -24.77
N GLY A 5 12.27 10.18 -23.89
CA GLY A 5 11.64 9.27 -22.92
C GLY A 5 10.90 9.99 -21.79
N ALA A 6 11.44 11.11 -21.29
CA ALA A 6 10.78 11.88 -20.23
C ALA A 6 9.44 12.47 -20.69
N LYS A 7 9.39 12.96 -21.93
CA LYS A 7 8.17 13.53 -22.52
C LYS A 7 7.10 12.45 -22.77
N GLN A 8 7.50 11.27 -23.23
CA GLN A 8 6.60 10.14 -23.40
C GLN A 8 6.00 9.66 -22.06
N ARG A 9 6.81 9.60 -20.99
CA ARG A 9 6.33 9.26 -19.65
C ARG A 9 5.33 10.29 -19.12
N GLU A 10 5.63 11.58 -19.29
CA GLU A 10 4.72 12.67 -18.86
C GLU A 10 3.37 12.61 -19.60
N GLU A 11 3.37 12.30 -20.91
CA GLU A 11 2.15 12.13 -21.69
C GLU A 11 1.35 10.88 -21.26
N GLN A 12 2.02 9.77 -20.98
CA GLN A 12 1.41 8.56 -20.44
C GLN A 12 0.77 8.82 -19.06
N ASP A 13 1.47 9.50 -18.16
CA ASP A 13 0.97 9.87 -16.83
C ASP A 13 -0.26 10.78 -16.92
N LYS A 14 -0.24 11.78 -17.81
CA LYS A 14 -1.41 12.65 -18.04
C LYS A 14 -2.61 11.86 -18.56
N ARG A 15 -2.39 10.94 -19.49
CA ARG A 15 -3.45 10.07 -20.01
C ARG A 15 -4.00 9.16 -18.91
N ARG A 16 -3.13 8.49 -18.16
CA ARG A 16 -3.49 7.64 -17.02
C ARG A 16 -4.30 8.41 -15.99
N ARG A 17 -3.85 9.60 -15.58
CA ARG A 17 -4.58 10.48 -14.66
C ARG A 17 -5.95 10.89 -15.18
N LYS A 18 -6.09 11.15 -16.48
CA LYS A 18 -7.38 11.44 -17.11
C LYS A 18 -8.33 10.24 -17.04
N GLU A 19 -7.83 9.04 -17.29
CA GLU A 19 -8.59 7.79 -17.21
C GLU A 19 -9.02 7.44 -15.78
N LEU A 20 -8.18 7.71 -14.77
CA LEU A 20 -8.57 7.60 -13.35
C LEU A 20 -9.72 8.55 -13.04
N LYS A 21 -9.58 9.83 -13.39
CA LYS A 21 -10.59 10.88 -13.11
C LYS A 21 -11.93 10.64 -13.81
N SER A 22 -11.95 9.91 -14.93
CA SER A 22 -13.21 9.52 -15.59
C SER A 22 -13.94 8.42 -14.83
N ARG A 23 -13.22 7.50 -14.18
CA ARG A 23 -13.82 6.40 -13.39
C ARG A 23 -14.15 6.82 -11.96
N LEU A 24 -13.31 7.70 -11.39
CA LEU A 24 -13.42 8.23 -10.05
C LEU A 24 -13.50 9.76 -10.10
N THR A 25 -14.72 10.30 -10.06
CA THR A 25 -14.89 11.76 -10.09
C THR A 25 -14.66 12.38 -8.71
N LYS A 26 -14.28 13.67 -8.67
CA LYS A 26 -14.15 14.43 -7.41
C LYS A 26 -15.46 14.46 -6.61
N LYS A 27 -16.61 14.43 -7.30
CA LYS A 27 -17.93 14.34 -6.66
C LYS A 27 -18.10 13.01 -5.93
N ALA A 28 -17.72 11.90 -6.55
CA ALA A 28 -17.78 10.58 -5.93
C ALA A 28 -16.84 10.48 -4.72
N ALA A 29 -15.62 11.01 -4.85
CA ALA A 29 -14.68 11.10 -3.74
C ALA A 29 -15.24 11.93 -2.57
N LYS A 30 -15.89 13.07 -2.86
CA LYS A 30 -16.55 13.86 -1.81
C LYS A 30 -17.64 13.07 -1.09
N VAL A 31 -18.47 12.32 -1.84
CA VAL A 31 -19.51 11.45 -1.24
C VAL A 31 -18.88 10.41 -0.32
N LEU A 32 -17.79 9.76 -0.74
CA LEU A 32 -17.04 8.84 0.11
C LEU A 32 -16.60 9.52 1.41
N PHE A 33 -15.87 10.65 1.32
CA PHE A 33 -15.34 11.33 2.50
C PHE A 33 -16.43 11.85 3.44
N ASP A 34 -17.55 12.35 2.90
CA ASP A 34 -18.68 12.78 3.71
C ASP A 34 -19.32 11.59 4.44
N SER A 35 -19.44 10.42 3.79
CA SER A 35 -19.96 9.19 4.39
C SER A 35 -19.05 8.63 5.48
N LEU A 36 -17.73 8.57 5.23
CA LEU A 36 -16.77 8.09 6.21
C LEU A 36 -16.74 8.99 7.46
N LYS A 37 -16.80 10.32 7.28
CA LYS A 37 -16.79 11.30 8.38
C LYS A 37 -17.92 11.11 9.40
N VAL A 38 -19.06 10.58 8.97
CA VAL A 38 -20.26 10.40 9.83
C VAL A 38 -20.51 8.94 10.19
N SER A 39 -19.59 8.03 9.83
CA SER A 39 -19.71 6.61 10.13
C SER A 39 -19.70 6.38 11.65
N ALA A 40 -20.56 5.47 12.11
CA ALA A 40 -20.68 5.13 13.53
C ALA A 40 -20.42 3.65 13.80
N SER A 41 -20.08 2.89 12.75
CA SER A 41 -19.87 1.44 12.82
C SER A 41 -19.02 0.95 11.64
N GLU A 42 -18.43 -0.24 11.79
CA GLU A 42 -17.71 -0.95 10.72
C GLU A 42 -18.56 -1.13 9.46
N LYS A 43 -19.87 -1.34 9.62
CA LYS A 43 -20.77 -1.51 8.48
C LYS A 43 -20.96 -0.22 7.68
N ASP A 44 -20.92 0.95 8.31
CA ASP A 44 -21.00 2.23 7.61
C ASP A 44 -19.76 2.47 6.75
N VAL A 45 -18.58 2.17 7.33
CA VAL A 45 -17.29 2.25 6.64
C VAL A 45 -17.25 1.26 5.46
N GLU A 46 -17.65 0.00 5.70
CA GLU A 46 -17.75 -1.04 4.67
C GLU A 46 -18.63 -0.58 3.52
N ASN A 47 -19.83 -0.06 3.80
CA ASN A 47 -20.77 0.39 2.78
C ASN A 47 -20.21 1.58 1.96
N ALA A 48 -19.54 2.53 2.63
CA ALA A 48 -18.95 3.69 1.97
C ALA A 48 -17.81 3.30 1.02
N TRP A 49 -16.88 2.47 1.49
CA TRP A 49 -15.77 1.97 0.67
C TRP A 49 -16.25 1.05 -0.45
N ARG A 50 -17.10 0.07 -0.13
CA ARG A 50 -17.65 -0.85 -1.13
C ARG A 50 -18.32 -0.08 -2.27
N LYS A 51 -19.07 0.98 -1.96
CA LYS A 51 -19.70 1.84 -2.98
C LYS A 51 -18.68 2.48 -3.92
N ILE A 52 -17.58 3.03 -3.41
CA ILE A 52 -16.59 3.68 -4.28
C ILE A 52 -15.83 2.66 -5.14
N PHE A 53 -15.53 1.48 -4.58
CA PHE A 53 -14.91 0.39 -5.33
C PHE A 53 -15.82 -0.17 -6.43
N VAL A 54 -17.10 -0.38 -6.14
CA VAL A 54 -18.12 -0.77 -7.13
C VAL A 54 -18.19 0.27 -8.24
N GLN A 55 -18.29 1.55 -7.87
CA GLN A 55 -18.35 2.62 -8.86
C GLN A 55 -17.11 2.63 -9.77
N TYR A 56 -15.92 2.39 -9.23
CA TYR A 56 -14.68 2.45 -9.99
C TYR A 56 -14.47 1.22 -10.90
N TYR A 57 -14.60 0.02 -10.35
CA TYR A 57 -14.26 -1.23 -11.04
C TYR A 57 -15.42 -1.82 -11.83
N ILE A 58 -16.67 -1.61 -11.40
CA ILE A 58 -17.85 -2.25 -11.98
C ILE A 58 -18.62 -1.25 -12.83
N ASP A 59 -19.13 -0.16 -12.23
CA ASP A 59 -20.01 0.77 -12.95
C ASP A 59 -19.26 1.55 -14.04
N ASN A 60 -18.03 1.99 -13.74
CA ASN A 60 -17.19 2.74 -14.67
C ASN A 60 -15.96 1.93 -15.13
N GLY A 61 -15.94 0.62 -14.83
CA GLY A 61 -14.86 -0.28 -15.22
C GLY A 61 -14.71 -0.44 -16.73
N LYS A 62 -13.54 -0.92 -17.15
CA LYS A 62 -13.29 -1.30 -18.56
C LYS A 62 -13.46 -2.81 -18.81
N GLU A 63 -13.46 -3.59 -17.74
CA GLU A 63 -13.59 -5.05 -17.77
C GLU A 63 -14.84 -5.44 -16.98
N ASP A 64 -15.33 -6.65 -17.21
CA ASP A 64 -16.48 -7.21 -16.50
C ASP A 64 -16.05 -7.71 -15.12
N TYR A 65 -15.75 -6.76 -14.23
CA TYR A 65 -15.49 -7.04 -12.82
C TYR A 65 -16.81 -7.30 -12.08
N GLN A 66 -16.72 -8.18 -11.09
CA GLN A 66 -17.79 -8.52 -10.16
C GLN A 66 -17.25 -8.38 -8.75
N ILE A 67 -18.15 -8.18 -7.78
CA ILE A 67 -17.81 -8.18 -6.37
C ILE A 67 -18.63 -9.26 -5.65
N SER A 68 -17.94 -10.11 -4.91
CA SER A 68 -18.55 -11.13 -4.06
C SER A 68 -18.31 -10.82 -2.59
N SER A 69 -19.18 -11.33 -1.72
CA SER A 69 -19.00 -11.36 -0.26
C SER A 69 -19.01 -12.80 0.26
N GLU A 70 -18.70 -13.76 -0.61
CA GLU A 70 -18.51 -15.17 -0.23
C GLU A 70 -17.46 -15.30 0.88
N ASN A 71 -17.67 -16.28 1.77
CA ASN A 71 -16.87 -16.46 2.98
C ASN A 71 -16.95 -15.29 3.99
N ASN A 72 -17.95 -14.41 3.86
CA ASN A 72 -18.20 -13.24 4.69
C ASN A 72 -17.08 -12.19 4.63
N VAL A 73 -16.42 -12.06 3.48
CA VAL A 73 -15.53 -10.93 3.22
C VAL A 73 -16.32 -9.67 2.89
N ASP A 74 -15.76 -8.49 3.17
CA ASP A 74 -16.41 -7.21 2.86
C ASP A 74 -16.56 -7.00 1.34
N GLY A 75 -15.55 -7.46 0.60
CA GLY A 75 -15.63 -7.56 -0.84
C GLY A 75 -14.45 -8.33 -1.44
N PHE A 76 -14.76 -9.16 -2.42
CA PHE A 76 -13.77 -9.77 -3.30
C PHE A 76 -14.09 -9.37 -4.73
N ILE A 77 -13.26 -8.50 -5.32
CA ILE A 77 -13.41 -8.03 -6.69
C ILE A 77 -12.57 -8.91 -7.61
N TYR A 78 -13.20 -9.46 -8.65
CA TYR A 78 -12.55 -10.34 -9.62
C TYR A 78 -13.25 -10.22 -10.98
N THR A 79 -12.62 -10.70 -12.04
CA THR A 79 -13.26 -10.85 -13.36
C THR A 79 -13.28 -12.30 -13.79
N ASN A 80 -14.36 -12.70 -14.48
CA ASN A 80 -14.49 -14.01 -15.11
C ASN A 80 -13.90 -14.03 -16.53
N SER A 81 -13.48 -12.86 -17.04
CA SER A 81 -12.99 -12.68 -18.41
C SER A 81 -11.50 -12.36 -18.40
N GLY A 82 -10.68 -13.11 -19.15
CA GLY A 82 -9.24 -12.85 -19.31
C GLY A 82 -8.33 -14.00 -18.88
N SER A 83 -7.02 -13.85 -19.12
CA SER A 83 -6.01 -14.80 -18.65
C SER A 83 -6.01 -14.82 -17.11
N ILE A 84 -6.47 -15.93 -16.52
CA ILE A 84 -6.62 -16.16 -15.07
C ILE A 84 -5.34 -15.83 -14.27
N LEU A 85 -4.18 -15.90 -14.94
CA LEU A 85 -2.85 -15.72 -14.35
C LEU A 85 -2.48 -14.25 -14.06
N PHE A 86 -3.09 -13.26 -14.74
CA PHE A 86 -2.72 -11.84 -14.60
C PHE A 86 -3.92 -10.92 -14.28
N ALA A 87 -5.09 -11.50 -14.00
CA ALA A 87 -6.30 -10.75 -13.68
C ALA A 87 -6.22 -10.10 -12.29
N LEU A 88 -6.74 -8.87 -12.16
CA LEU A 88 -6.79 -8.14 -10.90
C LEU A 88 -7.82 -8.82 -10.00
N LYS A 89 -7.38 -9.24 -8.82
CA LYS A 89 -8.24 -9.86 -7.80
C LYS A 89 -8.00 -9.14 -6.49
N ILE A 90 -8.98 -8.39 -6.01
CA ILE A 90 -8.83 -7.50 -4.87
C ILE A 90 -9.64 -8.07 -3.71
N LEU A 91 -8.97 -8.40 -2.61
CA LEU A 91 -9.61 -8.74 -1.35
C LEU A 91 -9.67 -7.48 -0.46
N LEU A 92 -10.89 -7.07 -0.14
CA LEU A 92 -11.21 -5.89 0.65
C LEU A 92 -11.52 -6.30 2.09
N GLU A 93 -10.98 -5.55 3.05
CA GLU A 93 -11.31 -5.67 4.46
C GLU A 93 -11.32 -4.27 5.10
N PHE A 94 -12.42 -3.90 5.74
CA PHE A 94 -12.67 -2.57 6.26
C PHE A 94 -12.90 -2.62 7.77
N LYS A 95 -12.38 -1.62 8.47
CA LYS A 95 -12.51 -1.49 9.92
C LYS A 95 -13.05 -0.12 10.30
N TYR A 96 -13.52 -0.02 11.54
CA TYR A 96 -13.95 1.22 12.18
C TYR A 96 -13.08 1.48 13.41
N ASP A 97 -12.80 2.75 13.69
CA ASP A 97 -11.99 3.19 14.84
C ASP A 97 -10.65 2.44 14.93
N THR A 98 -9.94 2.44 13.82
CA THR A 98 -8.63 1.80 13.67
C THR A 98 -7.58 2.83 13.30
N ASP A 99 -6.31 2.57 13.58
CA ASP A 99 -5.22 3.46 13.18
C ASP A 99 -4.25 2.66 12.31
N LEU A 100 -4.46 2.71 11.00
CA LEU A 100 -3.66 1.96 10.04
C LEU A 100 -2.20 2.44 9.97
N THR A 101 -1.83 3.56 10.61
CA THR A 101 -0.41 3.92 10.78
C THR A 101 0.31 2.95 11.72
N LYS A 102 -0.43 2.24 12.58
CA LYS A 102 0.11 1.21 13.48
C LYS A 102 0.25 -0.13 12.77
N THR A 103 1.45 -0.70 12.80
CA THR A 103 1.71 -2.06 12.29
C THR A 103 0.79 -3.11 12.93
N TYR A 104 0.46 -2.95 14.22
CA TYR A 104 -0.46 -3.84 14.92
C TYR A 104 -1.84 -3.91 14.24
N ASP A 105 -2.40 -2.76 13.86
CA ASP A 105 -3.72 -2.69 13.25
C ASP A 105 -3.71 -3.24 11.82
N ARG A 106 -2.65 -2.95 11.05
CA ARG A 106 -2.43 -3.58 9.74
C ARG A 106 -2.27 -5.09 9.85
N ALA A 107 -1.54 -5.58 10.86
CA ALA A 107 -1.36 -7.01 11.12
C ALA A 107 -2.68 -7.68 11.53
N ARG A 108 -3.53 -7.01 12.32
CA ARG A 108 -4.85 -7.52 12.70
C ARG A 108 -5.72 -7.76 11.46
N ILE A 109 -5.81 -6.77 10.58
CA ILE A 109 -6.55 -6.87 9.32
C ILE A 109 -5.93 -7.96 8.44
N THR A 110 -4.61 -7.98 8.32
CA THR A 110 -3.92 -8.98 7.49
C THR A 110 -4.09 -10.40 8.02
N CYS A 111 -4.15 -10.61 9.34
CA CYS A 111 -4.43 -11.91 9.96
C CYS A 111 -5.80 -12.44 9.54
N GLN A 112 -6.82 -11.58 9.60
CA GLN A 112 -8.16 -11.91 9.12
C GLN A 112 -8.17 -12.22 7.62
N VAL A 113 -7.46 -11.43 6.81
CA VAL A 113 -7.29 -11.65 5.36
C VAL A 113 -6.59 -12.97 5.03
N VAL A 114 -5.54 -13.35 5.76
CA VAL A 114 -4.84 -14.64 5.59
C VAL A 114 -5.78 -15.81 5.85
N HIS A 115 -6.65 -15.70 6.86
CA HIS A 115 -7.69 -16.69 7.13
C HIS A 115 -8.72 -16.78 6.00
N TYR A 116 -9.12 -15.67 5.38
CA TYR A 116 -9.96 -15.72 4.17
C TYR A 116 -9.24 -16.37 2.99
N MET A 117 -7.97 -16.03 2.76
CA MET A 117 -7.15 -16.66 1.72
C MET A 117 -7.00 -18.16 1.94
N LYS A 118 -6.92 -18.62 3.20
CA LYS A 118 -6.93 -20.05 3.54
C LYS A 118 -8.24 -20.71 3.11
N LYS A 119 -9.38 -20.08 3.41
CA LYS A 119 -10.70 -20.55 2.95
C LYS A 119 -10.81 -20.57 1.42
N PHE A 120 -10.27 -19.58 0.72
CA PHE A 120 -10.25 -19.54 -0.75
C PHE A 120 -9.36 -20.63 -1.36
N LYS A 121 -8.22 -20.95 -0.72
CA LYS A 121 -7.32 -22.02 -1.13
C LYS A 121 -7.97 -23.40 -0.95
N ASP A 122 -8.75 -23.55 0.13
CA ASP A 122 -9.43 -24.81 0.46
C ASP A 122 -10.77 -24.96 -0.29
N SER A 123 -11.31 -23.88 -0.88
CA SER A 123 -12.49 -23.93 -1.75
C SER A 123 -12.13 -24.34 -3.18
N SER A 124 -13.04 -25.04 -3.86
CA SER A 124 -12.84 -25.55 -5.23
C SER A 124 -12.73 -24.46 -6.32
N THR A 125 -12.84 -23.18 -5.95
CA THR A 125 -12.81 -22.03 -6.86
C THR A 125 -11.40 -21.44 -7.05
N ALA A 126 -10.44 -21.72 -6.15
CA ALA A 126 -9.03 -21.34 -6.24
C ALA A 126 -8.75 -19.87 -6.67
N GLN A 127 -9.62 -18.94 -6.32
CA GLN A 127 -9.45 -17.53 -6.65
C GLN A 127 -8.61 -16.83 -5.56
N MET A 128 -7.29 -16.93 -5.68
CA MET A 128 -6.37 -16.21 -4.81
C MET A 128 -6.31 -14.71 -5.19
N PRO A 129 -6.37 -13.77 -4.22
CA PRO A 129 -6.26 -12.34 -4.51
C PRO A 129 -4.87 -11.99 -5.03
N THR A 130 -4.75 -11.00 -5.91
CA THR A 130 -3.45 -10.38 -6.22
C THR A 130 -3.17 -9.21 -5.30
N VAL A 131 -4.23 -8.55 -4.81
CA VAL A 131 -4.18 -7.34 -3.99
C VAL A 131 -5.00 -7.51 -2.73
N ILE A 132 -4.46 -7.05 -1.60
CA ILE A 132 -5.21 -6.84 -0.37
C ILE A 132 -5.35 -5.34 -0.17
N VAL A 133 -6.57 -4.88 0.13
CA VAL A 133 -6.82 -3.51 0.56
C VAL A 133 -7.44 -3.54 1.95
N GLY A 134 -6.74 -2.93 2.90
CA GLY A 134 -7.30 -2.59 4.20
C GLY A 134 -7.69 -1.11 4.22
N ALA A 135 -8.83 -0.75 4.81
CA ALA A 135 -9.18 0.65 5.02
C ALA A 135 -10.03 0.87 6.27
N ASP A 136 -10.04 2.12 6.74
CA ASP A 136 -10.92 2.61 7.80
C ASP A 136 -11.58 3.94 7.38
N GLU A 137 -12.03 4.75 8.32
CA GLU A 137 -12.65 6.06 8.07
C GLU A 137 -11.77 7.06 7.34
N ASP A 138 -10.45 7.00 7.54
CA ASP A 138 -9.54 8.03 7.07
C ASP A 138 -8.23 7.55 6.47
N GLN A 139 -8.00 6.24 6.47
CA GLN A 139 -6.78 5.61 5.98
C GLN A 139 -7.09 4.40 5.11
N SER A 140 -6.17 4.08 4.21
CA SER A 140 -6.16 2.80 3.50
C SER A 140 -4.75 2.35 3.20
N PHE A 141 -4.48 1.05 3.23
CA PHE A 141 -3.22 0.48 2.79
C PHE A 141 -3.44 -0.58 1.72
N ILE A 142 -2.41 -0.81 0.91
CA ILE A 142 -2.39 -1.83 -0.13
C ILE A 142 -1.25 -2.79 0.16
N LEU A 143 -1.52 -4.09 0.04
CA LEU A 143 -0.50 -5.14 0.11
C LEU A 143 -0.57 -6.02 -1.15
N LEU A 144 0.61 -6.49 -1.58
CA LEU A 144 0.70 -7.55 -2.56
C LEU A 144 0.39 -8.88 -1.88
N ALA A 145 -0.68 -9.54 -2.28
CA ALA A 145 -1.17 -10.74 -1.60
C ALA A 145 -0.14 -11.89 -1.60
N SER A 146 0.66 -12.01 -2.67
CA SER A 146 1.65 -13.08 -2.82
C SER A 146 2.72 -13.08 -1.71
N ASN A 147 3.02 -11.93 -1.10
CA ASN A 147 3.95 -11.84 0.02
C ASN A 147 3.47 -12.61 1.27
N PHE A 148 2.17 -12.87 1.35
CA PHE A 148 1.52 -13.51 2.49
C PHE A 148 1.10 -14.96 2.22
N TYR A 149 1.29 -15.48 1.00
CA TYR A 149 0.92 -16.86 0.67
C TYR A 149 1.70 -17.91 1.46
N LYS A 150 2.94 -17.59 1.86
CA LYS A 150 3.76 -18.44 2.73
C LYS A 150 3.06 -18.82 4.04
N TYR A 151 2.15 -17.97 4.53
CA TYR A 151 1.40 -18.23 5.77
C TYR A 151 0.31 -19.29 5.59
N LEU A 152 -0.16 -19.54 4.37
CA LEU A 152 -1.24 -20.50 4.09
C LEU A 152 -0.83 -21.97 4.22
N ASP A 153 0.47 -22.22 4.34
CA ASP A 153 1.08 -23.54 4.54
C ASP A 153 1.63 -23.70 5.97
N GLY A 154 1.46 -22.68 6.83
CA GLY A 154 1.87 -22.72 8.23
C GLY A 154 0.91 -23.51 9.12
N ASP A 155 1.43 -23.94 10.27
CA ASP A 155 0.66 -24.64 11.31
C ASP A 155 -0.01 -23.62 12.24
N TYR A 156 -0.97 -22.87 11.69
CA TYR A 156 -1.73 -21.85 12.42
C TYR A 156 -3.11 -22.35 12.83
N ASN A 157 -3.78 -21.62 13.72
CA ASN A 157 -5.09 -22.03 14.22
C ASN A 157 -6.21 -21.74 13.22
N TRP A 158 -6.35 -22.55 12.17
CA TRP A 158 -7.34 -22.37 11.09
C TRP A 158 -8.81 -22.59 11.50
N ASN A 159 -9.08 -23.05 12.73
CA ASN A 159 -10.43 -23.39 13.19
C ASN A 159 -11.20 -22.19 13.78
N VAL A 160 -10.62 -21.00 13.74
CA VAL A 160 -11.23 -19.77 14.29
C VAL A 160 -11.94 -18.98 13.20
N ALA A 161 -12.87 -18.12 13.61
CA ALA A 161 -13.47 -17.18 12.67
C ALA A 161 -12.41 -16.16 12.22
N PRO A 162 -12.32 -15.83 10.91
CA PRO A 162 -11.34 -14.85 10.41
C PRO A 162 -11.35 -13.52 11.18
N SER A 163 -12.54 -13.01 11.52
CA SER A 163 -12.72 -11.77 12.30
C SER A 163 -12.20 -11.84 13.73
N SER A 164 -11.97 -13.04 14.27
CA SER A 164 -11.40 -13.27 15.60
C SER A 164 -9.98 -13.82 15.56
N ALA A 165 -9.43 -14.08 14.37
CA ALA A 165 -8.11 -14.69 14.18
C ALA A 165 -7.00 -13.93 14.92
N TYR A 166 -6.99 -12.59 14.88
CA TYR A 166 -5.98 -11.81 15.58
C TYR A 166 -5.95 -11.98 17.12
N LYS A 167 -7.05 -12.48 17.71
CA LYS A 167 -7.17 -12.75 19.15
C LYS A 167 -6.87 -14.20 19.51
N GLU A 168 -7.14 -15.12 18.58
CA GLU A 168 -7.15 -16.57 18.85
C GLU A 168 -6.01 -17.32 18.15
N ASP A 169 -5.44 -16.75 17.10
CA ASP A 169 -4.30 -17.25 16.33
C ASP A 169 -3.07 -16.37 16.58
N LEU A 170 -2.60 -16.41 17.83
CA LEU A 170 -1.55 -15.52 18.33
C LEU A 170 -0.20 -15.73 17.64
N GLU A 171 0.03 -16.92 17.10
CA GLU A 171 1.26 -17.23 16.35
C GLU A 171 1.27 -16.52 15.00
N LEU A 172 0.19 -16.65 14.22
CA LEU A 172 0.06 -15.91 12.95
C LEU A 172 0.10 -14.40 13.20
N MET A 173 -0.58 -13.91 14.24
CA MET A 173 -0.56 -12.49 14.58
C MET A 173 0.85 -11.99 14.88
N LYS A 174 1.64 -12.74 15.64
CA LYS A 174 3.03 -12.41 15.96
C LYS A 174 3.90 -12.41 14.69
N ASP A 175 3.79 -13.45 13.88
CA ASP A 175 4.57 -13.58 12.64
C ASP A 175 4.25 -12.47 11.64
N LEU A 176 3.00 -12.00 11.59
CA LEU A 176 2.59 -10.86 10.78
C LEU A 176 3.13 -9.54 11.33
N GLN A 177 3.07 -9.30 12.65
CA GLN A 177 3.64 -8.08 13.25
C GLN A 177 5.13 -7.90 12.96
N ASP A 178 5.86 -9.02 12.86
CA ASP A 178 7.28 -9.04 12.54
C ASP A 178 7.56 -9.03 11.03
N ASP A 179 6.54 -9.18 10.17
CA ASP A 179 6.70 -9.18 8.71
C ASP A 179 6.96 -7.77 8.16
N ALA A 180 8.13 -7.59 7.56
CA ALA A 180 8.53 -6.35 6.94
C ALA A 180 7.62 -5.92 5.76
N ASN A 181 6.86 -6.84 5.16
CA ASN A 181 5.88 -6.53 4.12
C ASN A 181 4.66 -5.76 4.67
N LEU A 182 4.46 -5.69 6.00
CA LEU A 182 3.49 -4.80 6.62
C LEU A 182 4.04 -3.42 6.97
N SER A 183 5.35 -3.18 6.75
CA SER A 183 5.95 -1.86 6.89
C SER A 183 5.63 -1.02 5.65
N VAL A 184 4.34 -0.69 5.49
CA VAL A 184 3.82 0.18 4.43
C VAL A 184 3.18 1.40 5.07
N TYR A 185 3.31 2.56 4.43
CA TYR A 185 2.58 3.74 4.84
C TYR A 185 1.16 3.74 4.23
N PRO A 186 0.08 3.86 5.04
CA PRO A 186 -1.28 3.98 4.53
C PRO A 186 -1.50 5.32 3.81
N PHE A 187 -2.25 5.29 2.71
CA PHE A 187 -2.87 6.48 2.13
C PHE A 187 -3.74 7.17 3.17
N GLN A 188 -3.62 8.50 3.25
CA GLN A 188 -4.37 9.35 4.17
C GLN A 188 -5.49 10.11 3.45
N PHE A 189 -6.65 10.20 4.08
CA PHE A 189 -7.86 10.90 3.61
C PHE A 189 -8.39 11.89 4.65
N VAL A 190 -7.62 12.16 5.70
CA VAL A 190 -7.83 13.26 6.65
C VAL A 190 -6.75 14.33 6.53
N GLY A 191 -7.06 15.51 7.06
CA GLY A 191 -6.25 16.70 6.85
C GLY A 191 -6.38 17.25 5.43
N GLY A 192 -5.73 18.38 5.20
CA GLY A 192 -5.66 19.01 3.88
C GLY A 192 -7.00 19.49 3.31
N ASN A 193 -6.98 19.95 2.06
CA ASN A 193 -8.17 20.34 1.32
C ASN A 193 -8.78 19.14 0.55
N LEU A 194 -9.93 19.35 -0.10
CA LEU A 194 -10.61 18.28 -0.85
C LEU A 194 -9.79 17.80 -2.06
N ASP A 195 -8.98 18.67 -2.68
CA ASP A 195 -8.16 18.30 -3.84
C ASP A 195 -7.02 17.36 -3.44
N GLU A 196 -6.36 17.63 -2.32
CA GLU A 196 -5.31 16.76 -1.76
C GLU A 196 -5.85 15.36 -1.45
N ARG A 197 -6.97 15.27 -0.72
CA ARG A 197 -7.61 13.99 -0.39
C ARG A 197 -8.10 13.25 -1.63
N TYR A 198 -8.65 13.97 -2.60
CA TYR A 198 -9.05 13.38 -3.87
C TYR A 198 -7.84 12.86 -4.66
N ASN A 199 -6.71 13.56 -4.65
CA ASN A 199 -5.49 13.10 -5.29
C ASN A 199 -4.94 11.85 -4.60
N SER A 200 -4.93 11.80 -3.26
CA SER A 200 -4.56 10.61 -2.48
C SER A 200 -5.43 9.40 -2.85
N LEU A 201 -6.75 9.60 -2.98
CA LEU A 201 -7.67 8.55 -3.41
C LEU A 201 -7.42 8.10 -4.86
N LEU A 202 -7.12 9.03 -5.77
CA LEU A 202 -6.72 8.67 -7.13
C LEU A 202 -5.42 7.86 -7.12
N ASP A 203 -4.46 8.20 -6.26
CA ASP A 203 -3.19 7.49 -6.13
C ASP A 203 -3.40 6.07 -5.57
N LEU A 204 -4.33 5.88 -4.63
CA LEU A 204 -4.75 4.55 -4.15
C LEU A 204 -5.23 3.68 -5.32
N PHE A 205 -6.23 4.13 -6.09
CA PHE A 205 -6.76 3.36 -7.21
C PHE A 205 -5.75 3.18 -8.35
N ASP A 206 -4.91 4.17 -8.60
CA ASP A 206 -3.83 4.05 -9.58
C ASP A 206 -2.85 2.95 -9.19
N THR A 207 -2.51 2.91 -7.90
CA THR A 207 -1.61 1.93 -7.30
C THR A 207 -2.18 0.52 -7.45
N ILE A 208 -3.47 0.32 -7.15
CA ILE A 208 -4.14 -0.98 -7.37
C ILE A 208 -4.09 -1.39 -8.84
N ASP A 209 -4.41 -0.47 -9.77
CA ASP A 209 -4.44 -0.76 -11.21
C ASP A 209 -3.07 -1.08 -11.81
N SER A 210 -1.97 -0.61 -11.20
CA SER A 210 -0.61 -0.99 -11.65
C SER A 210 -0.22 -2.42 -11.30
N ILE A 211 -0.84 -3.06 -10.30
CA ILE A 211 -0.43 -4.40 -9.85
C ILE A 211 -0.57 -5.46 -10.95
N THR A 212 -1.46 -5.26 -11.92
CA THR A 212 -1.73 -6.21 -13.00
C THR A 212 -1.13 -5.89 -14.35
N GLN A 213 -0.53 -4.70 -14.50
CA GLN A 213 0.04 -4.26 -15.77
C GLN A 213 1.53 -4.63 -15.92
N GLU A 214 2.15 -5.22 -14.89
CA GLU A 214 3.56 -5.60 -14.92
C GLU A 214 3.72 -7.11 -15.14
N ASP A 215 4.20 -7.47 -16.34
CA ASP A 215 4.52 -8.84 -16.76
C ASP A 215 5.46 -9.54 -15.75
N GLY A 216 4.89 -10.27 -14.78
CA GLY A 216 5.43 -11.44 -14.07
C GLY A 216 6.82 -11.40 -13.37
N GLU A 217 7.69 -10.45 -13.68
CA GLU A 217 9.09 -10.40 -13.27
C GLU A 217 9.44 -9.14 -12.46
N LYS A 218 8.56 -8.12 -12.45
CA LYS A 218 8.79 -6.90 -11.66
C LYS A 218 7.98 -6.92 -10.37
N THR A 219 8.68 -6.61 -9.27
CA THR A 219 8.07 -6.33 -7.98
C THR A 219 7.19 -5.09 -8.10
N PHE A 220 5.89 -5.25 -7.86
CA PHE A 220 4.95 -4.13 -7.77
C PHE A 220 5.45 -3.06 -6.79
N LYS A 221 5.26 -1.78 -7.17
CA LYS A 221 5.73 -0.61 -6.43
C LYS A 221 4.69 0.51 -6.44
N VAL A 222 4.40 1.06 -5.26
CA VAL A 222 3.53 2.21 -5.04
C VAL A 222 4.18 3.48 -5.58
N LYS A 223 3.49 4.24 -6.43
CA LYS A 223 4.01 5.49 -6.96
C LYS A 223 4.14 6.53 -5.84
N VAL A 224 5.28 7.21 -5.78
CA VAL A 224 5.49 8.32 -4.86
C VAL A 224 4.93 9.61 -5.47
N SER A 225 4.15 10.33 -4.69
CA SER A 225 3.50 11.60 -5.02
C SER A 225 3.63 12.58 -3.87
N ASP A 226 3.37 13.87 -4.10
CA ASP A 226 3.38 14.90 -3.05
C ASP A 226 2.46 14.54 -1.87
N SER A 227 1.32 13.90 -2.14
CA SER A 227 0.37 13.47 -1.10
C SER A 227 0.84 12.25 -0.32
N THR A 228 1.71 11.41 -0.88
CA THR A 228 2.19 10.19 -0.21
C THR A 228 3.55 10.39 0.46
N ILE A 229 4.39 11.29 -0.05
CA ILE A 229 5.78 11.43 0.40
C ILE A 229 5.91 11.92 1.85
N VAL A 230 5.04 12.84 2.28
CA VAL A 230 5.04 13.34 3.67
C VAL A 230 4.83 12.18 4.64
N GLY A 231 3.82 11.37 4.35
CA GLY A 231 3.50 10.23 5.18
C GLY A 231 4.53 9.10 5.09
N MET A 232 5.11 8.89 3.91
CA MET A 232 6.26 8.01 3.77
C MET A 232 7.40 8.42 4.70
N PHE A 233 7.73 9.72 4.77
CA PHE A 233 8.78 10.20 5.66
C PHE A 233 8.46 9.94 7.15
N ASP A 234 7.21 10.11 7.57
CA ASP A 234 6.80 9.83 8.94
C ASP A 234 7.00 8.35 9.31
N GLU A 235 6.60 7.41 8.43
CA GLU A 235 6.85 5.99 8.66
C GLU A 235 8.33 5.66 8.63
N PHE A 236 9.09 6.26 7.70
CA PHE A 236 10.54 6.12 7.66
C PHE A 236 11.16 6.49 9.01
N ASN A 237 10.79 7.62 9.61
CA ASN A 237 11.31 8.02 10.92
C ASN A 237 10.99 7.00 12.03
N ASN A 238 9.82 6.37 11.97
CA ASN A 238 9.41 5.36 12.94
C ASN A 238 10.20 4.05 12.81
N ILE A 239 10.55 3.64 11.59
CA ILE A 239 11.12 2.31 11.34
C ILE A 239 12.63 2.32 11.05
N ALA A 240 13.21 3.48 10.69
CA ALA A 240 14.57 3.56 10.19
C ALA A 240 15.62 3.34 11.28
N PHE A 241 15.47 4.01 12.42
CA PHE A 241 16.59 4.27 13.32
C PHE A 241 16.60 3.38 14.57
N LYS A 242 17.77 2.80 14.89
CA LYS A 242 17.97 2.06 16.15
C LYS A 242 18.17 2.99 17.35
N GLU A 243 18.61 4.22 17.11
CA GLU A 243 18.91 5.23 18.12
C GLU A 243 18.29 6.58 17.69
N PRO A 244 16.94 6.69 17.61
CA PRO A 244 16.25 7.84 17.00
C PRO A 244 16.59 9.18 17.68
N ASN A 245 16.81 9.19 19.00
CA ASN A 245 17.17 10.38 19.77
C ASN A 245 18.54 10.99 19.42
N LYS A 246 19.35 10.31 18.61
CA LYS A 246 20.66 10.81 18.12
C LYS A 246 20.60 11.35 16.70
N ILE A 247 19.42 11.38 16.09
CA ILE A 247 19.23 11.76 14.71
C ILE A 247 18.61 13.15 14.67
N GLU A 248 19.33 14.08 14.05
CA GLU A 248 18.81 15.43 13.84
C GLU A 248 17.71 15.41 12.76
N PRO A 249 16.65 16.23 12.87
CA PRO A 249 15.55 16.22 11.90
C PRO A 249 16.01 16.42 10.44
N VAL A 250 16.93 17.37 10.22
CA VAL A 250 17.51 17.64 8.88
C VAL A 250 18.28 16.42 8.36
N GLN A 251 18.97 15.70 9.24
CA GLN A 251 19.70 14.50 8.88
C GLN A 251 18.74 13.38 8.46
N ALA A 252 17.63 13.20 9.18
CA ALA A 252 16.62 12.21 8.82
C ALA A 252 15.97 12.51 7.45
N VAL A 253 15.61 13.78 7.21
CA VAL A 253 15.07 14.22 5.90
C VAL A 253 16.04 13.91 4.78
N ASN A 254 17.31 14.32 4.92
CA ASN A 254 18.33 14.06 3.90
C ASN A 254 18.49 12.56 3.64
N MET A 255 18.57 11.74 4.70
CA MET A 255 18.66 10.29 4.57
C MET A 255 17.48 9.70 3.79
N PHE A 256 16.24 10.10 4.14
CA PHE A 256 15.04 9.65 3.46
C PHE A 256 15.06 10.03 1.97
N MET A 257 15.32 11.31 1.67
CA MET A 257 15.38 11.81 0.29
C MET A 257 16.47 11.12 -0.54
N HIS A 258 17.63 10.84 0.05
CA HIS A 258 18.69 10.08 -0.61
C HIS A 258 18.29 8.63 -0.89
N MET A 259 17.77 7.93 0.12
CA MET A 259 17.29 6.55 -0.05
C MET A 259 16.16 6.44 -1.08
N LEU A 260 15.33 7.47 -1.16
CA LEU A 260 14.21 7.53 -2.10
C LEU A 260 14.69 7.78 -3.54
N THR A 261 15.59 8.74 -3.73
CA THR A 261 16.01 9.19 -5.08
C THR A 261 17.24 8.48 -5.65
N SER A 262 18.00 7.76 -4.81
CA SER A 262 19.30 7.15 -5.17
C SER A 262 20.29 8.16 -5.79
N LYS A 263 20.22 9.43 -5.35
CA LYS A 263 21.26 10.43 -5.67
C LYS A 263 22.40 10.33 -4.65
N ASN A 264 23.63 10.52 -5.11
CA ASN A 264 24.86 10.56 -4.29
C ASN A 264 25.19 9.25 -3.57
N ASP A 265 25.11 8.11 -4.26
CA ASP A 265 25.44 6.78 -3.73
C ASP A 265 26.87 6.68 -3.15
N ASP A 266 27.78 7.56 -3.56
CA ASP A 266 29.15 7.61 -3.05
C ASP A 266 29.23 8.18 -1.61
N GLU A 267 28.25 8.98 -1.21
CA GLU A 267 28.20 9.64 0.10
C GLU A 267 27.16 9.02 1.04
N TYR A 268 26.07 8.49 0.49
CA TYR A 268 24.96 7.88 1.24
C TYR A 268 24.79 6.43 0.82
N TYR A 269 25.21 5.48 1.66
CA TYR A 269 25.12 4.06 1.33
C TYR A 269 25.05 3.15 2.56
N PHE A 270 24.44 1.97 2.38
CA PHE A 270 24.56 0.90 3.38
C PHE A 270 25.99 0.38 3.41
N ILE A 271 26.59 0.32 4.60
CA ILE A 271 27.94 -0.21 4.75
C ILE A 271 27.98 -1.66 4.23
N PRO A 272 28.91 -2.00 3.31
CA PRO A 272 29.02 -3.34 2.77
C PRO A 272 29.13 -4.40 3.90
N ARG A 273 28.34 -5.47 3.78
CA ARG A 273 28.25 -6.56 4.77
C ARG A 273 27.72 -6.15 6.16
N ASN A 274 27.27 -4.91 6.35
CA ASN A 274 26.57 -4.47 7.54
C ASN A 274 25.39 -3.54 7.16
N ARG A 275 24.28 -4.16 6.73
CA ARG A 275 23.04 -3.47 6.35
C ARG A 275 22.43 -2.63 7.48
N ASN A 276 22.84 -2.84 8.73
CA ASN A 276 22.34 -2.09 9.89
C ASN A 276 23.14 -0.82 10.19
N LEU A 277 24.06 -0.43 9.31
CA LEU A 277 24.86 0.78 9.43
C LEU A 277 24.81 1.52 8.10
N TYR A 278 24.36 2.77 8.15
CA TYR A 278 24.24 3.64 6.99
C TYR A 278 25.31 4.73 7.07
N HIS A 279 26.06 4.88 5.99
CA HIS A 279 27.08 5.91 5.81
C HIS A 279 26.43 7.22 5.38
N LEU A 280 26.96 8.33 5.89
CA LEU A 280 26.59 9.70 5.56
C LEU A 280 27.86 10.48 5.21
N PRO A 281 27.73 11.69 4.61
CA PRO A 281 28.86 12.57 4.39
C PRO A 281 29.72 12.78 5.63
N ASN A 282 31.02 13.04 5.41
CA ASN A 282 32.03 13.23 6.46
C ASN A 282 32.27 11.99 7.35
N ASP A 283 32.16 10.79 6.78
CA ASP A 283 32.36 9.50 7.47
C ASP A 283 31.43 9.25 8.68
N GLN A 284 30.34 10.02 8.79
CA GLN A 284 29.34 9.82 9.82
C GLN A 284 28.57 8.52 9.55
N LYS A 285 28.22 7.80 10.63
CA LYS A 285 27.51 6.52 10.55
C LYS A 285 26.28 6.53 11.43
N VAL A 286 25.16 6.06 10.89
CA VAL A 286 23.88 5.94 11.58
C VAL A 286 23.46 4.48 11.68
N LYS A 287 23.05 4.05 12.88
CA LYS A 287 22.54 2.71 13.11
C LYS A 287 21.08 2.63 12.67
N VAL A 288 20.80 1.74 11.73
CA VAL A 288 19.47 1.58 11.12
C VAL A 288 18.98 0.13 11.15
N PHE A 289 17.68 -0.06 10.92
CA PHE A 289 17.08 -1.38 10.65
C PHE A 289 17.10 -1.68 9.14
N GLY A 290 18.26 -2.08 8.61
CA GLY A 290 18.49 -2.16 7.15
C GLY A 290 17.51 -3.04 6.39
N VAL A 291 17.20 -4.23 6.90
CA VAL A 291 16.26 -5.16 6.24
C VAL A 291 14.84 -4.57 6.19
N LYS A 292 14.40 -3.92 7.29
CA LYS A 292 13.09 -3.26 7.33
C LYS A 292 13.05 -2.08 6.35
N LEU A 293 14.12 -1.28 6.29
CA LEU A 293 14.24 -0.18 5.34
C LEU A 293 14.25 -0.63 3.89
N GLU A 294 14.99 -1.68 3.55
CA GLU A 294 15.00 -2.22 2.19
C GLU A 294 13.62 -2.75 1.79
N ALA A 295 12.94 -3.49 2.67
CA ALA A 295 11.56 -3.95 2.43
C ALA A 295 10.59 -2.79 2.23
N TYR A 296 10.63 -1.79 3.12
CA TYR A 296 9.84 -0.56 3.04
C TYR A 296 10.10 0.19 1.72
N LEU A 297 11.36 0.47 1.37
CA LEU A 297 11.72 1.18 0.14
C LEU A 297 11.43 0.39 -1.13
N ASN A 298 11.39 -0.94 -1.06
CA ASN A 298 11.03 -1.81 -2.17
C ASN A 298 9.53 -1.79 -2.46
N HIS A 299 8.72 -1.32 -1.51
CA HIS A 299 7.29 -1.10 -1.73
C HIS A 299 7.01 0.10 -2.63
N TYR A 300 7.95 1.02 -2.83
CA TYR A 300 7.72 2.28 -3.56
C TYR A 300 8.48 2.38 -4.88
N ASP A 301 7.87 3.02 -5.88
CA ASP A 301 8.48 3.29 -7.18
C ASP A 301 9.41 4.49 -7.03
N ARG A 302 10.69 4.16 -6.98
CA ARG A 302 11.80 5.10 -6.80
C ARG A 302 12.42 5.56 -8.12
N ASN A 303 11.80 5.24 -9.26
CA ASN A 303 12.29 5.66 -10.57
C ASN A 303 11.85 7.10 -10.88
N PHE A 304 12.44 8.09 -10.22
CA PHE A 304 12.13 9.50 -10.47
C PHE A 304 12.86 10.07 -11.69
N THR A 305 12.21 10.98 -12.42
CA THR A 305 12.86 11.87 -13.38
C THR A 305 13.61 13.00 -12.66
N SER A 306 14.59 13.63 -13.31
CA SER A 306 15.31 14.77 -12.71
C SER A 306 14.38 15.88 -12.23
N LYS A 307 13.31 16.17 -12.98
CA LYS A 307 12.31 17.20 -12.64
C LYS A 307 11.48 16.81 -11.41
N GLU A 308 11.09 15.55 -11.29
CA GLU A 308 10.38 15.06 -10.09
C GLU A 308 11.28 15.15 -8.87
N ILE A 309 12.56 14.79 -9.00
CA ILE A 309 13.52 14.95 -7.90
C ILE A 309 13.65 16.43 -7.51
N ASP A 310 13.76 17.34 -8.49
CA ASP A 310 13.88 18.78 -8.20
C ASP A 310 12.63 19.33 -7.51
N MET A 311 11.44 18.84 -7.84
CA MET A 311 10.18 19.18 -7.15
C MET A 311 10.13 18.63 -5.72
N LEU A 312 10.65 17.43 -5.49
CA LEU A 312 10.68 16.84 -4.15
C LEU A 312 11.75 17.47 -3.23
N LEU A 313 12.78 18.10 -3.81
CA LEU A 313 13.88 18.75 -3.08
C LEU A 313 13.72 20.27 -2.93
N SER A 314 12.73 20.88 -3.59
CA SER A 314 12.43 22.31 -3.53
C SER A 314 11.51 22.68 -2.38
#